data_AF-H6L1K9-F1
#
_entry.id   AF-H6L1K9-F1
#
_cell.length_a   1.000
_cell.length_b   1.000
_cell.length_c   1.000
_cell.angle_alpha   90.00
_cell.angle_beta   90.00
_cell.angle_gamma   90.00
#
_symmetry.space_group_name_H-M   'P 1'
#
loop_
_entity.id
_entity.type
_entity.pdbx_description
1 polymer ?
#
loop_
_entity_poly.entity_id
_entity_poly.type
_entity_poly.pdbx_seq_one_letter_code
_entity_poly.pdbx_strand_id
1 'polypeptide(L)'
;MSLKYFQKSDIIYFNRKLLLKEGQPFVEPSNLKNESSLDYLVEIVQNDSYYPSFLEKAGVYIFNINSSHIFNDGNKRTSLMVLHGFMYLNGKRFKSEIETVNIASTAESQPKQIPKTELKERGEIIQAFVEDIARSSLTKEEVIMFLEKNVE
;
A
#
# COMPACT_ATOMS: atom_id res chain seq x y z
N MET A 1 -4.90 19.56 -10.98
CA MET A 1 -4.83 19.70 -9.51
C MET A 1 -3.48 19.19 -9.04
N SER A 2 -2.86 19.86 -8.07
CA SER A 2 -1.64 19.33 -7.42
C SER A 2 -2.04 18.22 -6.44
N LEU A 3 -1.26 17.14 -6.40
CA LEU A 3 -1.48 16.03 -5.47
C LEU A 3 -1.11 16.44 -4.04
N LYS A 4 -1.89 15.94 -3.07
CA LYS A 4 -1.62 16.09 -1.65
C LYS A 4 -0.93 14.84 -1.12
N TYR A 5 0.11 15.03 -0.32
CA TYR A 5 0.97 13.97 0.20
C TYR A 5 0.98 13.95 1.72
N PHE A 6 1.31 12.79 2.28
CA PHE A 6 1.58 12.66 3.71
C PHE A 6 3.04 12.97 4.03
N GLN A 7 3.23 13.68 5.13
CA GLN A 7 4.53 13.83 5.75
C GLN A 7 4.88 12.57 6.56
N LYS A 8 6.17 12.42 6.87
CA LYS A 8 6.67 11.33 7.72
C LYS A 8 5.93 11.23 9.06
N SER A 9 5.64 12.37 9.68
CA SER A 9 4.90 12.45 10.95
C SER A 9 3.48 11.91 10.82
N ASP A 10 2.81 12.11 9.69
CA ASP A 10 1.44 11.61 9.47
C ASP A 10 1.43 10.08 9.43
N ILE A 11 2.40 9.49 8.73
CA ILE A 11 2.53 8.04 8.58
C ILE A 11 2.87 7.38 9.93
N ILE A 12 3.77 7.99 10.72
CA ILE A 12 4.06 7.55 12.10
C ILE A 12 2.81 7.66 12.99
N TYR A 13 2.07 8.78 12.87
CA TYR A 13 0.85 8.99 13.61
C TYR A 13 -0.22 7.94 13.29
N PHE A 14 -0.40 7.58 12.02
CA PHE A 14 -1.31 6.50 11.63
C PHE A 14 -0.90 5.15 12.23
N ASN A 15 0.39 4.79 12.17
CA ASN A 15 0.87 3.56 12.81
C ASN A 15 0.55 3.54 14.30
N ARG A 16 0.88 4.62 15.02
CA ARG A 16 0.58 4.76 16.45
C ARG A 16 -0.91 4.58 16.74
N LYS A 17 -1.78 5.30 16.01
CA LYS A 17 -3.23 5.24 16.23
C LYS A 17 -3.80 3.86 15.97
N LEU A 18 -3.34 3.17 14.94
CA LEU A 18 -3.79 1.81 14.61
C LEU A 18 -3.38 0.81 15.70
N LEU A 19 -2.11 0.82 16.12
CA LEU A 19 -1.62 -0.10 17.14
C LEU A 19 -2.34 0.10 18.48
N LEU A 20 -2.47 1.35 18.93
CA LEU A 20 -3.16 1.65 20.18
C LEU A 20 -4.66 1.27 20.15
N LYS A 21 -5.33 1.44 19.00
CA LYS A 21 -6.73 1.03 18.83
C LYS A 21 -6.91 -0.48 18.98
N GLU A 22 -5.92 -1.27 18.59
CA GLU A 22 -5.94 -2.74 18.62
C GLU A 22 -5.30 -3.31 19.89
N GLY A 23 -4.96 -2.47 20.87
CA GLY A 23 -4.27 -2.88 22.10
C GLY A 23 -2.86 -3.43 21.86
N GLN A 24 -2.26 -3.14 20.70
CA GLN A 24 -0.91 -3.54 20.36
C GLN A 24 0.10 -2.53 20.90
N PRO A 25 1.30 -2.98 21.33
CA PRO A 25 2.31 -2.09 21.86
C PRO A 25 2.84 -1.15 20.76
N PHE A 26 3.08 0.10 21.13
CA PHE A 26 3.80 1.07 20.32
C PHE A 26 5.15 1.35 20.98
N VAL A 27 6.25 1.12 20.26
CA VAL A 27 7.59 1.41 20.76
C VAL A 27 7.88 2.89 20.56
N GLU A 28 7.85 3.68 21.64
CA GLU A 28 8.20 5.10 21.58
C GLU A 28 9.65 5.31 21.08
N PRO A 29 9.94 6.43 20.39
CA PRO A 29 9.03 7.53 20.09
C PRO A 29 8.21 7.36 18.79
N SER A 30 8.59 6.42 17.92
CA SER A 30 8.09 6.38 16.53
C SER A 30 7.69 5.00 16.03
N ASN A 31 8.05 3.94 16.76
CA ASN A 31 7.91 2.54 16.39
C ASN A 31 8.60 2.17 15.07
N LEU A 32 9.52 3.02 14.59
CA LEU A 32 10.29 2.77 13.38
C LEU A 32 11.32 1.66 13.60
N LYS A 33 11.42 0.78 12.62
CA LYS A 33 12.46 -0.22 12.47
C LYS A 33 13.48 0.23 11.41
N ASN A 34 12.97 0.73 10.28
CA ASN A 34 13.77 1.17 9.13
C ASN A 34 13.41 2.62 8.78
N GLU A 35 13.95 3.57 9.56
CA GLU A 35 13.65 5.00 9.40
C GLU A 35 14.08 5.55 8.03
N SER A 36 15.27 5.16 7.54
CA SER A 36 15.76 5.57 6.22
C SER A 36 14.85 5.14 5.08
N SER A 37 14.14 4.02 5.21
CA SER A 37 13.16 3.57 4.21
C SER A 37 11.92 4.48 4.20
N LEU A 38 11.51 5.02 5.36
CA LEU A 38 10.42 5.99 5.42
C LEU A 38 10.85 7.34 4.86
N ASP A 39 12.07 7.78 5.17
CA ASP A 39 12.64 9.02 4.61
C ASP A 39 12.70 8.96 3.08
N TYR A 40 13.24 7.85 2.55
CA TYR A 40 13.26 7.61 1.11
C TYR A 40 11.84 7.60 0.51
N LEU A 41 10.87 6.95 1.16
CA LEU A 41 9.50 6.86 0.66
C LEU A 41 8.85 8.24 0.50
N VAL A 42 8.95 9.11 1.51
CA VAL A 42 8.31 10.43 1.45
C VAL A 42 8.95 11.35 0.42
N GLU A 43 10.22 11.13 0.07
CA GLU A 43 10.91 11.83 -1.01
C GLU A 43 10.53 11.25 -2.39
N ILE A 44 10.73 9.95 -2.60
CA ILE A 44 10.61 9.35 -3.94
C ILE A 44 9.17 9.38 -4.47
N VAL A 45 8.16 9.28 -3.60
CA VAL A 45 6.75 9.29 -4.03
C VAL A 45 6.36 10.61 -4.70
N GLN A 46 7.06 11.70 -4.40
CA GLN A 46 6.85 13.01 -5.00
C GLN A 46 7.62 13.19 -6.31
N ASN A 47 8.49 12.25 -6.69
CA ASN A 47 9.30 12.35 -7.89
C ASN A 47 8.53 11.87 -9.14
N ASP A 48 8.09 12.83 -9.95
CA ASP A 48 7.31 12.57 -11.17
C ASP A 48 8.12 11.91 -12.30
N SER A 49 9.46 11.95 -12.25
CA SER A 49 10.29 11.22 -13.22
C SER A 49 10.29 9.71 -12.96
N TYR A 50 10.06 9.29 -11.72
CA TYR A 50 9.96 7.86 -11.36
C TYR A 50 8.52 7.37 -11.28
N TYR A 51 7.59 8.21 -10.80
CA TYR A 51 6.20 7.85 -10.60
C TYR A 51 5.29 8.97 -11.15
N PRO A 52 5.08 9.03 -12.48
CA PRO A 52 4.37 10.14 -13.12
C PRO A 52 2.87 10.19 -12.81
N SER A 53 2.24 9.05 -12.50
CA SER A 53 0.79 8.98 -12.26
C SER A 53 0.41 8.86 -10.79
N PHE A 54 -0.84 9.22 -10.49
CA PHE A 54 -1.43 9.07 -9.16
C PHE A 54 -1.37 7.61 -8.65
N LEU A 55 -1.66 6.63 -9.51
CA LEU A 55 -1.75 5.23 -9.13
C LEU A 55 -0.37 4.60 -8.90
N GLU A 56 0.64 5.02 -9.65
CA GLU A 56 2.03 4.66 -9.37
C GLU A 56 2.45 5.13 -7.98
N LYS A 57 2.15 6.39 -7.64
CA LYS A 57 2.43 6.95 -6.30
C LYS A 57 1.66 6.23 -5.19
N ALA A 58 0.40 5.89 -5.43
CA ALA A 58 -0.42 5.10 -4.51
C ALA A 58 0.15 3.69 -4.30
N GLY A 59 0.57 3.02 -5.38
CA GLY A 59 1.22 1.72 -5.36
C GLY A 59 2.53 1.73 -4.58
N VAL A 60 3.35 2.76 -4.75
CA VAL A 60 4.61 2.95 -4.01
C VAL A 60 4.39 3.07 -2.51
N TYR A 61 3.37 3.83 -2.07
CA TYR A 61 3.02 3.93 -0.65
C TYR A 61 2.72 2.58 -0.02
N ILE A 62 1.78 1.82 -0.60
CA ILE A 62 1.36 0.54 0.00
C ILE A 62 2.47 -0.52 -0.10
N PHE A 63 3.21 -0.55 -1.22
CA PHE A 63 4.29 -1.50 -1.45
C PHE A 63 5.46 -1.27 -0.49
N ASN A 64 6.03 -0.06 -0.45
CA ASN A 64 7.22 0.20 0.36
C ASN A 64 6.96 0.10 1.87
N ILE A 65 5.79 0.56 2.36
CA ILE A 65 5.47 0.43 3.79
C ILE A 65 5.40 -1.04 4.21
N ASN A 66 4.85 -1.92 3.37
CA ASN A 66 4.82 -3.36 3.65
C ASN A 66 6.19 -4.02 3.47
N SER A 67 6.79 -3.89 2.30
CA SER A 67 7.95 -4.67 1.88
C SER A 67 9.26 -4.21 2.53
N SER A 68 9.38 -2.93 2.90
CA SER A 68 10.56 -2.42 3.60
C SER A 68 10.48 -2.57 5.12
N HIS A 69 9.40 -3.15 5.67
CA HIS A 69 9.20 -3.33 7.12
C HIS A 69 9.53 -2.06 7.93
N ILE A 70 8.94 -0.92 7.53
CA ILE A 70 9.26 0.41 8.07
C ILE A 70 9.11 0.45 9.59
N PHE A 71 8.09 -0.21 10.13
CA PHE A 71 7.76 -0.25 11.56
C PHE A 71 8.10 -1.60 12.19
N ASN A 72 8.32 -1.62 13.51
CA ASN A 72 8.47 -2.87 14.28
C ASN A 72 7.21 -3.74 14.22
N ASP A 73 6.03 -3.10 14.23
CA ASP A 73 4.75 -3.75 13.95
C ASP A 73 3.79 -2.78 13.24
N GLY A 74 2.76 -3.32 12.60
CA GLY A 74 1.67 -2.56 12.01
C GLY A 74 1.82 -2.29 10.51
N ASN A 75 2.89 -2.73 9.84
CA ASN A 75 3.17 -2.41 8.42
C ASN A 75 1.98 -2.66 7.47
N LYS A 76 1.31 -3.82 7.57
CA LYS A 76 0.10 -4.12 6.77
C LYS A 76 -1.04 -3.13 7.00
N ARG A 77 -1.30 -2.80 8.26
CA ARG A 77 -2.39 -1.91 8.69
C ARG A 77 -2.06 -0.45 8.30
N THR A 78 -0.84 -0.01 8.57
CA THR A 78 -0.36 1.33 8.21
C THR A 78 -0.35 1.54 6.71
N SER A 79 0.15 0.58 5.93
CA SER A 79 0.21 0.69 4.46
C SER A 79 -1.17 0.83 3.83
N LEU A 80 -2.15 0.03 4.28
CA LEU A 80 -3.53 0.13 3.82
C LEU A 80 -4.16 1.48 4.24
N MET A 81 -3.94 1.92 5.48
CA MET A 81 -4.44 3.21 5.96
C MET A 81 -3.85 4.39 5.18
N VAL A 82 -2.54 4.36 4.88
CA VAL A 82 -1.86 5.38 4.08
C VAL A 82 -2.38 5.38 2.65
N LEU A 83 -2.58 4.21 2.03
CA LEU A 83 -3.19 4.12 0.69
C LEU A 83 -4.59 4.75 0.68
N HIS A 84 -5.46 4.35 1.60
CA HIS A 84 -6.82 4.90 1.72
C HIS A 84 -6.80 6.40 1.96
N GLY A 85 -5.97 6.88 2.88
CA GLY A 85 -5.83 8.29 3.18
C GLY A 85 -5.33 9.10 1.99
N PHE A 86 -4.36 8.59 1.24
CA PHE A 86 -3.78 9.27 0.09
C PHE A 86 -4.80 9.38 -1.04
N MET A 87 -5.55 8.30 -1.31
CA MET A 87 -6.68 8.34 -2.24
C MET A 87 -7.73 9.36 -1.81
N TYR A 88 -8.17 9.29 -0.56
CA TYR A 88 -9.19 10.19 -0.03
C TYR A 88 -8.80 11.67 -0.16
N LEU A 89 -7.56 12.02 0.22
CA LEU A 89 -7.05 13.39 0.12
C LEU A 89 -7.04 13.94 -1.32
N ASN A 90 -6.95 13.04 -2.30
CA ASN A 90 -6.87 13.36 -3.71
C ASN A 90 -8.17 13.05 -4.48
N GLY A 91 -9.29 12.86 -3.76
CA GLY A 91 -10.61 12.65 -4.37
C GLY A 91 -10.79 11.31 -5.06
N LYS A 92 -9.99 10.31 -4.66
CA LYS A 92 -10.01 8.93 -5.18
C LYS A 92 -10.49 7.96 -4.12
N ARG A 93 -10.98 6.80 -4.56
CA ARG A 93 -11.36 5.70 -3.69
C ARG A 93 -11.31 4.36 -4.41
N PHE A 94 -11.31 3.28 -3.66
CA PHE A 94 -11.66 1.97 -4.19
C PHE A 94 -13.12 1.97 -4.68
N LYS A 95 -13.37 1.30 -5.81
CA LYS A 95 -14.70 1.03 -6.34
C LYS A 95 -15.58 0.29 -5.31
N SER A 96 -16.90 0.35 -5.53
CA SER A 96 -17.88 -0.41 -4.73
C SER A 96 -17.68 -1.91 -4.91
N GLU A 97 -17.36 -2.34 -6.12
CA GLU A 97 -17.04 -3.71 -6.47
C GLU A 97 -15.54 -3.79 -6.78
N ILE A 98 -14.88 -4.79 -6.21
CA ILE A 98 -13.45 -5.03 -6.39
C ILE A 98 -13.30 -6.33 -7.16
N GLU A 99 -12.53 -6.27 -8.23
CA GLU A 99 -12.27 -7.40 -9.12
C GLU A 99 -10.85 -7.94 -8.86
N THR A 100 -10.71 -9.26 -9.00
CA THR A 100 -9.39 -9.88 -9.09
C THR A 100 -8.74 -9.51 -10.42
N VAL A 101 -7.41 -9.41 -10.44
CA VAL A 101 -6.64 -9.15 -11.65
C VAL A 101 -5.93 -10.42 -12.09
N ASN A 102 -6.23 -10.89 -13.29
CA ASN A 102 -5.57 -12.03 -13.91
C ASN A 102 -4.46 -11.53 -14.83
N ILE A 103 -3.23 -11.88 -14.51
CA ILE A 103 -2.04 -11.62 -15.31
C ILE A 103 -1.78 -12.85 -16.17
N ALA A 104 -1.84 -12.65 -17.49
CA ALA A 104 -1.54 -13.70 -18.44
C ALA A 104 -0.08 -14.15 -18.31
N SER A 105 0.17 -15.43 -18.60
CA SER A 105 1.53 -15.96 -18.66
C SER A 105 2.36 -15.26 -19.73
N THR A 106 3.60 -14.93 -19.42
CA THR A 106 4.61 -14.56 -20.42
C THR A 106 5.57 -15.73 -20.62
N ALA A 107 6.49 -15.62 -21.58
CA ALA A 107 7.57 -16.60 -21.75
C ALA A 107 8.44 -16.75 -20.48
N GLU A 108 8.39 -15.77 -19.57
CA GLU A 108 9.24 -15.65 -18.38
C GLU A 108 8.45 -15.84 -17.07
N SER A 109 7.12 -15.97 -17.11
CA SER A 109 6.30 -16.03 -15.88
C SER A 109 4.98 -16.80 -16.08
N GLN A 110 4.65 -17.62 -15.08
CA GLN A 110 3.38 -18.35 -15.01
C GLN A 110 2.19 -17.39 -14.83
N PRO A 111 0.98 -17.79 -15.26
CA PRO A 111 -0.20 -16.96 -15.06
C PRO A 111 -0.47 -16.78 -13.56
N LYS A 112 -0.95 -15.59 -13.19
CA LYS A 112 -1.09 -15.21 -11.79
C LYS A 112 -2.35 -14.40 -11.57
N GLN A 113 -3.05 -14.69 -10.47
CA GLN A 113 -4.18 -13.91 -10.01
C GLN A 113 -3.77 -13.00 -8.84
N ILE A 114 -4.35 -11.81 -8.80
CA ILE A 114 -4.20 -10.85 -7.70
C ILE A 114 -5.59 -10.53 -7.12
N PRO A 115 -5.82 -10.76 -5.82
CA PRO A 115 -4.98 -11.55 -4.92
C PRO A 115 -4.90 -13.04 -5.32
N LYS A 116 -3.90 -13.74 -4.79
CA LYS A 116 -3.67 -15.17 -5.07
C LYS A 116 -4.83 -16.06 -4.64
N THR A 117 -5.54 -15.65 -3.61
CA THR A 117 -6.74 -16.35 -3.13
C THR A 117 -7.97 -15.81 -3.86
N GLU A 118 -8.78 -16.70 -4.43
CA GLU A 118 -10.07 -16.35 -5.02
C GLU A 118 -11.08 -16.06 -3.90
N LEU A 119 -11.55 -14.81 -3.84
CA LEU A 119 -12.44 -14.30 -2.80
C LEU A 119 -13.56 -13.50 -3.46
N LYS A 120 -14.74 -13.47 -2.82
CA LYS A 120 -15.94 -12.82 -3.37
C LYS A 120 -16.26 -11.50 -2.69
N GLU A 121 -15.96 -11.39 -1.41
CA GLU A 121 -16.30 -10.20 -0.65
C GLU A 121 -15.22 -9.12 -0.80
N ARG A 122 -15.66 -7.90 -1.04
CA ARG A 122 -14.80 -6.72 -1.23
C ARG A 122 -13.71 -6.60 -0.15
N GLY A 123 -14.11 -6.74 1.11
CA GLY A 123 -13.20 -6.60 2.25
C GLY A 123 -12.12 -7.68 2.27
N GLU A 124 -12.51 -8.92 1.94
CA GLU A 124 -11.61 -10.06 1.89
C GLU A 124 -10.59 -9.91 0.75
N ILE A 125 -11.02 -9.44 -0.43
CA ILE A 125 -10.13 -9.22 -1.57
C ILE A 125 -9.05 -8.18 -1.21
N ILE A 126 -9.44 -7.05 -0.61
CA ILE A 126 -8.48 -6.01 -0.19
C ILE A 126 -7.53 -6.55 0.87
N GLN A 127 -8.03 -7.33 1.83
CA GLN A 127 -7.19 -7.92 2.87
C GLN A 127 -6.17 -8.89 2.29
N ALA A 128 -6.61 -9.81 1.42
CA ALA A 128 -5.73 -10.76 0.76
C ALA A 128 -4.68 -10.06 -0.12
N PHE A 129 -5.06 -8.98 -0.81
CA PHE A 129 -4.14 -8.15 -1.58
C PHE A 129 -3.00 -7.60 -0.69
N VAL A 130 -3.34 -6.98 0.46
CA VAL A 130 -2.34 -6.45 1.40
C VAL A 130 -1.44 -7.56 1.95
N GLU A 131 -2.01 -8.74 2.21
CA GLU A 131 -1.22 -9.88 2.68
C GLU A 131 -0.26 -10.43 1.63
N ASP A 132 -0.65 -10.47 0.36
CA ASP A 132 0.22 -10.91 -0.72
C ASP A 132 1.42 -9.96 -0.90
N ILE A 133 1.22 -8.65 -0.72
CA ILE A 133 2.35 -7.69 -0.67
C ILE A 133 3.28 -8.01 0.49
N ALA A 134 2.72 -8.24 1.69
CA ALA A 134 3.50 -8.53 2.90
C ALA A 134 4.27 -9.85 2.83
N ARG A 135 3.80 -10.81 2.03
CA ARG A 135 4.49 -12.08 1.74
C ARG A 135 5.51 -11.97 0.60
N SER A 136 5.80 -10.75 0.12
CA SER A 136 6.64 -10.50 -1.06
C SER A 136 6.18 -11.29 -2.29
N SER A 137 4.87 -11.56 -2.36
CA SER A 137 4.25 -12.34 -3.41
C SER A 137 3.82 -11.50 -4.60
N LEU A 138 3.78 -10.17 -4.46
CA LEU A 138 3.48 -9.23 -5.53
C LEU A 138 4.69 -8.31 -5.78
N THR A 139 4.93 -7.96 -7.05
CA THR A 139 5.83 -6.85 -7.41
C THR A 139 5.11 -5.52 -7.30
N LYS A 140 5.86 -4.42 -7.38
CA LYS A 140 5.31 -3.07 -7.36
C LYS A 140 4.39 -2.82 -8.55
N GLU A 141 4.76 -3.31 -9.72
CA GLU A 141 4.00 -3.19 -10.98
C GLU A 141 2.66 -3.93 -10.85
N GLU A 142 2.68 -5.12 -10.25
CA GLU A 142 1.48 -5.91 -9.96
C GLU A 142 0.53 -5.23 -8.97
N VAL A 143 1.08 -4.56 -7.96
CA VAL A 143 0.31 -3.71 -7.06
C VAL A 143 -0.37 -2.58 -7.82
N ILE A 144 0.35 -1.91 -8.72
CA ILE A 144 -0.21 -0.80 -9.52
C ILE A 144 -1.32 -1.30 -10.45
N MET A 145 -1.13 -2.42 -11.14
CA MET A 145 -2.18 -3.02 -11.99
C MET A 145 -3.46 -3.33 -11.20
N PHE A 146 -3.34 -3.83 -9.98
CA PHE A 146 -4.50 -4.03 -9.10
C PHE A 146 -5.21 -2.72 -8.80
N LEU A 147 -4.48 -1.64 -8.51
CA LEU A 147 -5.06 -0.33 -8.23
C LEU A 147 -5.71 0.30 -9.48
N GLU A 148 -5.10 0.18 -10.66
CA GLU A 148 -5.66 0.66 -11.93
C GLU A 148 -7.03 0.05 -12.23
N LYS A 149 -7.20 -1.24 -11.92
CA LYS A 149 -8.46 -1.92 -12.11
C LYS A 149 -9.52 -1.49 -11.08
N ASN A 150 -9.10 -1.17 -9.85
CA ASN A 150 -9.99 -1.13 -8.68
C ASN A 150 -10.18 0.26 -8.04
N VAL A 151 -9.50 1.30 -8.51
CA VAL A 151 -9.62 2.68 -8.02
C VAL A 151 -10.40 3.55 -9.01
N GLU A 152 -11.23 4.45 -8.51
CA GLU A 152 -12.00 5.46 -9.27
C GLU A 152 -11.76 6.89 -8.75
#